data_AF-W0N286-F1
#
_entry.id   AF-W0N286-F1
#
_cell.length_a   1.000
_cell.length_b   1.000
_cell.length_c   1.000
_cell.angle_alpha   90.00
_cell.angle_beta   90.00
_cell.angle_gamma   90.00
#
_symmetry.space_group_name_H-M   'P 1'
#
loop_
_entity.id
_entity.type
_entity.pdbx_description
1 polymer ?
#
loop_
_entity_poly.entity_id
_entity_poly.type
_entity_poly.pdbx_seq_one_letter_code
_entity_poly.pdbx_strand_id
1 'polypeptide(L)'
;MVSLVLLVLPICAHASGQLPPSTIEDRTLPSASACRAFLEATWRTDQQKADPHTLPSDNGSRQTLIYSDGVVAIDDKHLTYEVEEGWQFRQLLRDIKQTRTSYSYERRSYRCDDAHLTGTSIGGYALEGYEALPDN
;
A
#
# COMPACT_ATOMS: atom_id res chain seq x y z
N MET A 1 -0.24 37.19 41.85
CA MET A 1 -0.16 36.78 40.43
C MET A 1 0.38 35.36 40.41
N VAL A 2 -0.45 34.37 40.08
CA VAL A 2 -0.03 32.96 40.00
C VAL A 2 0.31 32.67 38.54
N SER A 3 1.59 32.40 38.27
CA SER A 3 2.08 32.08 36.93
C SER A 3 1.80 30.60 36.66
N LEU A 4 0.84 30.32 35.78
CA LEU A 4 0.50 28.96 35.35
C LEU A 4 1.51 28.54 34.28
N VAL A 5 2.47 27.69 34.65
CA VAL A 5 3.41 27.09 33.69
C VAL A 5 2.73 25.89 33.05
N LEU A 6 2.32 26.04 31.78
CA LEU A 6 1.82 24.97 30.93
C LEU A 6 2.99 24.09 30.47
N LEU A 7 3.14 22.93 31.10
CA LEU A 7 4.01 21.85 30.62
C LEU A 7 3.36 21.19 29.40
N VAL A 8 3.82 21.56 28.20
CA VAL A 8 3.49 20.88 26.96
C VAL A 8 4.29 19.58 26.92
N LEU A 9 3.65 18.46 27.31
CA LEU A 9 4.23 17.14 27.10
C LEU A 9 4.32 16.89 25.59
N PRO A 10 5.48 16.48 25.04
CA PRO A 10 5.57 16.10 23.65
C PRO A 10 4.73 14.83 23.47
N ILE A 11 3.54 14.98 22.90
CA ILE A 11 2.82 13.85 22.34
C ILE A 11 3.71 13.38 21.20
N CYS A 12 4.35 12.21 21.35
CA CYS A 12 4.95 11.52 20.21
C CYS A 12 3.80 11.20 19.25
N ALA A 13 3.49 12.15 18.37
CA ALA A 13 2.57 11.97 17.27
C ALA A 13 3.31 11.09 16.27
N HIS A 14 3.27 9.79 16.49
CA HIS A 14 3.64 8.83 15.47
C HIS A 14 2.64 9.04 14.33
N ALA A 15 3.14 9.56 13.20
CA ALA A 15 2.32 9.92 12.05
C ALA A 15 2.54 8.89 10.94
N SER A 16 1.49 8.67 10.14
CA SER A 16 1.65 7.98 8.86
C SER A 16 2.53 8.83 7.94
N GLY A 17 3.33 8.18 7.11
CA GLY A 17 4.25 8.85 6.18
C GLY A 17 3.97 8.47 4.73
N GLN A 18 4.24 9.38 3.82
CA GLN A 18 4.13 9.14 2.39
C GLN A 18 5.26 9.85 1.64
N LEU A 19 5.83 9.17 0.66
CA LEU A 19 6.79 9.73 -0.28
C LEU A 19 6.06 10.56 -1.35
N PRO A 20 6.74 11.55 -1.96
CA PRO A 20 6.19 12.20 -3.15
C PRO A 20 5.98 11.17 -4.26
N PRO A 21 4.96 11.36 -5.13
CA PRO A 21 4.75 10.48 -6.28
C PRO A 21 5.95 10.46 -7.22
N SER A 22 6.22 9.30 -7.80
CA SER A 22 7.20 9.10 -8.87
C SER A 22 6.54 8.60 -10.14
N THR A 23 7.06 9.00 -11.30
CA THR A 23 6.63 8.44 -12.59
C THR A 23 7.28 7.08 -12.78
N ILE A 24 6.46 6.06 -13.06
CA ILE A 24 6.92 4.69 -13.33
C ILE A 24 6.72 4.30 -14.80
N GLU A 25 5.81 4.97 -15.49
CA GLU A 25 5.53 4.74 -16.90
C GLU A 25 5.21 6.06 -17.61
N ASP A 26 5.81 6.24 -18.78
CA ASP A 26 5.49 7.29 -19.74
C ASP A 26 6.03 6.84 -21.10
N ARG A 27 5.18 6.14 -21.86
CA ARG A 27 5.55 5.62 -23.18
C ARG A 27 4.34 5.38 -24.06
N THR A 28 4.57 5.38 -25.36
CA THR A 28 3.56 4.97 -26.35
C THR A 28 3.77 3.50 -26.74
N LEU A 29 2.69 2.71 -26.64
CA LEU A 29 2.64 1.32 -27.08
C LEU A 29 2.18 1.22 -28.55
N PRO A 30 2.28 0.04 -29.19
CA PRO A 30 1.92 -0.10 -30.61
C PRO A 30 0.45 0.17 -30.95
N SER A 31 -0.46 0.05 -29.98
CA SER A 31 -1.90 0.25 -30.17
C SER A 31 -2.63 0.39 -28.82
N ALA A 32 -3.89 0.81 -28.86
CA ALA A 32 -4.77 0.76 -27.68
C ALA A 32 -4.96 -0.65 -27.12
N SER A 33 -5.05 -1.65 -28.01
CA SER A 33 -5.15 -3.06 -27.58
C SER A 33 -3.88 -3.54 -26.87
N ALA A 34 -2.70 -3.06 -27.27
CA ALA A 34 -1.46 -3.36 -26.56
C ALA A 34 -1.42 -2.69 -25.17
N CYS A 35 -1.98 -1.47 -25.05
CA CYS A 35 -2.09 -0.80 -23.76
C CYS A 35 -3.03 -1.54 -22.80
N ARG A 36 -4.21 -1.95 -23.28
CA ARG A 36 -5.12 -2.82 -22.52
C ARG A 36 -4.43 -4.12 -22.08
N ALA A 37 -3.76 -4.80 -23.00
CA ALA A 37 -3.09 -6.06 -22.70
C ALA A 37 -1.98 -5.88 -21.64
N PHE A 38 -1.28 -4.74 -21.66
CA PHE A 38 -0.32 -4.38 -20.61
C PHE A 38 -1.01 -4.24 -19.26
N LEU A 39 -2.08 -3.46 -19.14
CA LEU A 39 -2.80 -3.28 -17.87
C LEU A 39 -3.33 -4.61 -17.33
N GLU A 40 -3.93 -5.44 -18.19
CA GLU A 40 -4.46 -6.74 -17.79
C GLU A 40 -3.37 -7.72 -17.34
N ALA A 41 -2.19 -7.68 -17.97
CA ALA A 41 -1.05 -8.49 -17.57
C ALA A 41 -0.47 -8.03 -16.22
N THR A 42 -0.38 -6.71 -16.03
CA THR A 42 0.06 -6.12 -14.76
C THR A 42 -0.89 -6.50 -13.63
N TRP A 43 -2.21 -6.37 -13.85
CA TRP A 43 -3.22 -6.81 -12.89
C TRP A 43 -3.10 -8.28 -12.53
N ARG A 44 -3.01 -9.18 -13.54
CA ARG A 44 -2.83 -10.61 -13.30
C ARG A 44 -1.56 -10.93 -12.51
N THR A 45 -0.49 -10.19 -12.75
CA THR A 45 0.79 -10.35 -12.02
C THR A 45 0.65 -9.89 -10.57
N ASP A 46 -0.01 -8.75 -10.34
CA ASP A 46 -0.21 -8.25 -8.98
C ASP A 46 -1.10 -9.18 -8.15
N GLN A 47 -2.17 -9.75 -8.73
CA GLN A 47 -3.02 -10.72 -8.03
C GLN A 47 -2.28 -11.96 -7.52
N GLN A 48 -1.15 -12.33 -8.15
CA GLN A 48 -0.34 -13.48 -7.73
C GLN A 48 0.55 -13.17 -6.51
N LYS A 49 0.73 -11.89 -6.15
CA LYS A 49 1.57 -11.47 -5.02
C LYS A 49 0.85 -11.56 -3.67
N ALA A 50 -0.48 -11.57 -3.66
CA ALA A 50 -1.25 -11.60 -2.44
C ALA A 50 -1.04 -12.92 -1.70
N ASP A 51 -0.69 -12.84 -0.41
CA ASP A 51 -0.64 -14.02 0.44
C ASP A 51 -2.09 -14.47 0.75
N PRO A 52 -2.45 -15.75 0.53
CA PRO A 52 -3.83 -16.24 0.70
C PRO A 52 -4.31 -16.21 2.16
N HIS A 53 -3.37 -16.24 3.10
CA HIS A 53 -3.59 -16.06 4.52
C HIS A 53 -2.31 -15.48 5.13
N THR A 54 -2.39 -15.00 6.38
CA THR A 54 -1.20 -14.54 7.09
C THR A 54 -0.17 -15.67 7.22
N LEU A 55 1.09 -15.36 6.94
CA LEU A 55 2.20 -16.31 6.99
C LEU A 55 2.98 -16.16 8.30
N PRO A 56 3.43 -17.26 8.92
CA PRO A 56 4.29 -17.18 10.09
C PRO A 56 5.63 -16.51 9.77
N SER A 57 6.18 -15.80 10.75
CA SER A 57 7.51 -15.20 10.74
C SER A 57 8.14 -15.38 12.12
N ASP A 58 9.47 -15.28 12.24
CA ASP A 58 10.25 -15.67 13.43
C ASP A 58 9.61 -15.28 14.77
N ASN A 59 9.12 -14.04 14.88
CA ASN A 59 8.46 -13.54 16.10
C ASN A 59 7.07 -12.92 15.82
N GLY A 60 6.28 -13.58 14.98
CA GLY A 60 4.91 -13.18 14.70
C GLY A 60 4.47 -13.63 13.32
N SER A 61 4.00 -12.70 12.50
CA SER A 61 3.43 -13.04 11.20
C SER A 61 3.58 -11.92 10.19
N ARG A 62 3.57 -12.24 8.91
CA ARG A 62 3.59 -11.27 7.81
C ARG A 62 2.49 -11.58 6.80
N GLN A 63 2.09 -10.58 6.03
CA GLN A 63 1.16 -10.78 4.92
C GLN A 63 1.37 -9.70 3.86
N THR A 64 1.50 -10.12 2.61
CA THR A 64 1.35 -9.25 1.44
C THR A 64 -0.12 -9.19 1.03
N LEU A 65 -0.63 -7.98 0.87
CA LEU A 65 -2.02 -7.67 0.55
C LEU A 65 -2.05 -6.93 -0.78
N ILE A 66 -3.03 -7.24 -1.62
CA ILE A 66 -3.25 -6.57 -2.91
C ILE A 66 -4.67 -6.05 -2.93
N TYR A 67 -4.82 -4.75 -3.06
CA TYR A 67 -6.12 -4.08 -3.18
C TYR A 67 -6.22 -3.47 -4.57
N SER A 68 -7.18 -3.93 -5.36
CA SER A 68 -7.44 -3.41 -6.70
C SER A 68 -8.84 -3.76 -7.16
N ASP A 69 -9.47 -2.86 -7.91
CA ASP A 69 -10.72 -3.09 -8.63
C ASP A 69 -10.49 -3.76 -10.00
N GLY A 70 -9.23 -4.07 -10.33
CA GLY A 70 -8.83 -4.57 -11.64
C GLY A 70 -8.73 -3.47 -12.69
N VAL A 71 -8.67 -3.86 -13.96
CA VAL A 71 -8.62 -2.89 -15.08
C VAL A 71 -10.01 -2.32 -15.31
N VAL A 72 -10.15 -1.00 -15.19
CA VAL A 72 -11.40 -0.26 -15.40
C VAL A 72 -11.37 0.39 -16.77
N ALA A 73 -12.37 0.11 -17.60
CA ALA A 73 -12.56 0.81 -18.88
C ALA A 73 -13.48 2.03 -18.66
N ILE A 74 -12.98 3.22 -18.97
CA ILE A 74 -13.80 4.44 -19.02
C ILE A 74 -14.55 4.45 -20.36
N ASP A 75 -13.84 4.12 -21.43
CA ASP A 75 -14.38 3.80 -22.75
C ASP A 75 -13.46 2.81 -23.49
N ASP A 76 -13.64 2.63 -24.80
CA ASP A 76 -12.87 1.67 -25.61
C ASP A 76 -11.36 2.01 -25.70
N LYS A 77 -10.98 3.27 -25.50
CA LYS A 77 -9.62 3.80 -25.64
C LYS A 77 -9.01 4.29 -24.34
N HIS A 78 -9.84 4.63 -23.35
CA HIS A 78 -9.40 5.12 -22.06
C HIS A 78 -9.59 4.05 -20.99
N LEU A 79 -8.48 3.60 -20.41
CA LEU A 79 -8.48 2.59 -19.36
C LEU A 79 -7.64 3.05 -18.19
N THR A 80 -8.00 2.61 -16.99
CA THR A 80 -7.21 2.81 -15.78
C THR A 80 -6.99 1.49 -15.05
N TYR A 81 -5.91 1.44 -14.29
CA TYR A 81 -5.64 0.36 -13.35
C TYR A 81 -4.99 0.97 -12.13
N GLU A 82 -5.62 0.79 -10.97
CA GLU A 82 -5.10 1.22 -9.67
C GLU A 82 -4.91 0.01 -8.77
N VAL A 83 -3.80 -0.01 -8.05
CA VAL A 83 -3.46 -1.07 -7.11
C VAL A 83 -2.69 -0.53 -5.92
N GLU A 84 -3.06 -0.99 -4.73
CA GLU A 84 -2.25 -0.88 -3.53
C GLU A 84 -1.66 -2.26 -3.21
N GLU A 85 -0.33 -2.34 -3.24
CA GLU A 85 0.42 -3.47 -2.70
C GLU A 85 0.85 -3.11 -1.27
N GLY A 86 0.33 -3.85 -0.30
CA GLY A 86 0.55 -3.63 1.11
C GLY A 86 1.36 -4.75 1.75
N TRP A 87 2.24 -4.39 2.67
CA TRP A 87 2.99 -5.33 3.49
C TRP A 87 2.68 -5.09 4.95
N GLN A 88 2.01 -6.06 5.56
CA GLN A 88 1.67 -6.06 6.96
C GLN A 88 2.62 -6.98 7.73
N PHE A 89 3.19 -6.49 8.83
CA PHE A 89 3.96 -7.29 9.78
C PHE A 89 3.35 -7.17 11.16
N ARG A 90 3.11 -8.31 11.81
CA ARG A 90 2.66 -8.39 13.20
C ARG A 90 3.78 -9.00 14.02
N GLN A 91 4.23 -8.30 15.04
CA GLN A 91 5.30 -8.73 15.93
C GLN A 91 4.76 -8.91 17.35
N LEU A 92 5.11 -10.03 17.95
CA LEU A 92 4.78 -10.31 19.35
C LEU A 92 5.80 -9.62 20.27
N LEU A 93 5.33 -8.71 21.12
CA LEU A 93 6.09 -7.99 22.13
C LEU A 93 5.73 -8.54 23.51
N ARG A 94 6.37 -9.66 23.88
CA ARG A 94 6.03 -10.45 25.08
C ARG A 94 6.33 -9.73 26.39
N ASP A 95 7.33 -8.86 26.37
CA ASP A 95 7.75 -8.02 27.48
C ASP A 95 6.64 -7.05 27.93
N ILE A 96 5.89 -6.50 26.98
CA ILE A 96 4.78 -5.57 27.24
C ILE A 96 3.40 -6.20 26.99
N LYS A 97 3.35 -7.51 26.74
CA LYS A 97 2.13 -8.28 26.42
C LYS A 97 1.29 -7.71 25.28
N GLN A 98 1.94 -7.23 24.21
CA GLN A 98 1.26 -6.66 23.05
C GLN A 98 1.66 -7.33 21.73
N THR A 99 0.80 -7.18 20.73
CA THR A 99 1.13 -7.39 19.32
C THR A 99 1.25 -6.02 18.66
N ARG A 100 2.39 -5.75 18.04
CA ARG A 100 2.61 -4.56 17.23
C ARG A 100 2.35 -4.88 15.76
N THR A 101 1.53 -4.10 15.10
CA THR A 101 1.25 -4.21 13.66
C THR A 101 1.88 -3.02 12.95
N SER A 102 2.80 -3.27 12.03
CA SER A 102 3.30 -2.27 11.09
C SER A 102 2.76 -2.56 9.69
N TYR A 103 2.51 -1.48 8.94
CA TYR A 103 2.00 -1.57 7.58
C TYR A 103 2.70 -0.55 6.69
N SER A 104 3.29 -1.03 5.60
CA SER A 104 3.85 -0.21 4.52
C SER A 104 3.15 -0.56 3.21
N TYR A 105 3.13 0.36 2.26
CA TYR A 105 2.45 0.15 0.99
C TYR A 105 3.14 0.86 -0.17
N GLU A 106 2.84 0.36 -1.36
CA GLU A 106 3.06 1.03 -2.64
C GLU A 106 1.74 1.11 -3.40
N ARG A 107 1.27 2.32 -3.70
CA ARG A 107 0.13 2.57 -4.59
C ARG A 107 0.62 2.90 -5.96
N ARG A 108 0.19 2.11 -6.95
CA ARG A 108 0.49 2.33 -8.36
C ARG A 108 -0.81 2.68 -9.09
N SER A 109 -0.74 3.70 -9.94
CA SER A 109 -1.81 4.05 -10.86
C SER A 109 -1.28 3.99 -12.28
N TYR A 110 -2.06 3.44 -13.19
CA TYR A 110 -1.76 3.39 -14.61
C TYR A 110 -2.96 3.88 -15.38
N ARG A 111 -2.70 4.54 -16.52
CA ARG A 111 -3.73 5.02 -17.43
C ARG A 111 -3.28 4.83 -18.87
N CYS A 112 -4.18 4.27 -19.66
CA CYS A 112 -4.10 4.25 -21.11
C CYS A 112 -4.95 5.36 -21.68
N ASP A 113 -4.35 6.24 -22.49
CA ASP A 113 -5.04 7.13 -23.42
C ASP A 113 -4.75 6.65 -24.83
N ASP A 114 -5.70 5.90 -25.40
CA ASP A 114 -5.47 5.14 -26.63
C ASP A 114 -4.23 4.24 -26.46
N ALA A 115 -3.17 4.46 -27.25
CA ALA A 115 -1.93 3.69 -27.14
C ALA A 115 -0.92 4.26 -26.12
N HIS A 116 -1.18 5.44 -25.54
CA HIS A 116 -0.24 6.09 -24.64
C HIS A 116 -0.45 5.64 -23.19
N LEU A 117 0.59 5.05 -22.60
CA LEU A 117 0.60 4.55 -21.23
C LEU A 117 1.31 5.55 -20.33
N THR A 118 0.61 5.97 -19.28
CA THR A 118 1.18 6.73 -18.17
C THR A 118 1.00 5.96 -16.86
N GLY A 119 1.91 6.14 -15.92
CA GLY A 119 1.77 5.54 -14.61
C GLY A 119 2.59 6.23 -13.54
N THR A 120 2.05 6.26 -12.32
CA THR A 120 2.69 6.83 -11.15
C THR A 120 2.73 5.83 -9.99
N SER A 121 3.71 5.97 -9.10
CA SER A 121 3.81 5.21 -7.86
C SER A 121 3.94 6.14 -6.66
N ILE A 122 3.33 5.76 -5.55
CA ILE A 122 3.40 6.44 -4.26
C ILE A 122 3.68 5.38 -3.19
N GLY A 123 4.81 5.50 -2.51
CA GLY A 123 5.15 4.67 -1.36
C GLY A 123 4.79 5.34 -0.03
N GLY A 124 4.39 4.55 0.96
CA GLY A 124 4.10 5.07 2.30
C GLY A 124 4.03 4.02 3.38
N TYR A 125 3.70 4.46 4.59
CA TYR A 125 3.46 3.61 5.75
C TYR A 125 2.39 4.20 6.65
N ALA A 126 1.66 3.33 7.31
CA ALA A 126 0.70 3.71 8.33
C ALA A 126 1.36 3.73 9.71
N LEU A 127 0.78 4.49 10.62
CA LEU A 127 1.08 4.42 12.05
C LEU A 127 0.96 2.97 12.55
N GLU A 128 1.93 2.52 13.33
CA GLU A 128 1.89 1.23 14.01
C GLU A 128 0.67 1.09 14.93
N GLY A 129 -0.03 -0.03 14.81
CA GLY A 129 -1.09 -0.43 15.74
C GLY A 129 -0.54 -1.30 16.86
N TYR A 130 -1.16 -1.24 18.04
CA TYR A 130 -0.84 -2.09 19.18
C TYR A 130 -2.11 -2.73 19.71
N GLU A 131 -2.09 -4.06 19.84
CA GLU A 131 -3.19 -4.87 20.34
C GLU A 131 -2.70 -5.68 21.54
N ALA A 132 -3.57 -5.99 22.50
CA ALA A 132 -3.20 -6.93 23.57
C ALA A 132 -2.88 -8.31 22.97
N LEU A 133 -1.93 -9.04 23.56
CA LEU A 133 -1.81 -10.47 23.25
C LEU A 133 -3.11 -11.18 23.61
N PRO A 134 -3.59 -12.13 22.79
CA PRO A 134 -4.74 -12.95 23.17
C PRO A 134 -4.48 -13.62 24.52
N ASP A 135 -5.47 -13.58 25.41
CA ASP A 135 -5.44 -14.42 26.61
C ASP A 135 -5.52 -15.89 26.15
N ASN A 136 -4.58 -16.71 26.64
CA ASN A 136 -4.56 -18.15 26.37
C ASN A 136 -5.75 -18.88 26.98
#